data_AF-A0A6A6D5V9-F1
#
_entry.id   AF-A0A6A6D5V9-F1
#
_cell.length_a   1.000
_cell.length_b   1.000
_cell.length_c   1.000
_cell.angle_alpha   90.00
_cell.angle_beta   90.00
_cell.angle_gamma   90.00
#
_symmetry.space_group_name_H-M   'P 1'
#
loop_
_entity.id
_entity.type
_entity.pdbx_description
1 polymer ?
#
loop_
_entity_poly.entity_id
_entity_poly.type
_entity_poly.pdbx_seq_one_letter_code
_entity_poly.pdbx_strand_id
1 'polypeptide(L)'
;MESQLARQEEEAVVRLGITLQNPIHISPWLKMTKWTHYLKGQQLSSIQALISMPTVDEPALSALISAFSAVVEDARRSILDDRINVFDLHRVASFIQGRPFKKPLLTKLQEGTYTRYKGVWQQLLCFVYRLTVLRQAPSLHYLLTFQQQEAINQLNTLTPDDYYTSTSHTSSYTWQETSRRLQQACLQLCIALLDHTLRGNIYDSILVGFLAALAIDRARSGFLEPSDYTTKLSALVKMGQLLVIQYSVSEQDAGRVEFPGELLAQLQDRFMVYGSNTPMNWILKC
;
A
#
# COMPACT_ATOMS: atom_id res chain seq x y z
N MET A 1 -34.68 30.90 -26.96
CA MET A 1 -35.03 29.53 -26.55
C MET A 1 -34.12 29.02 -25.45
N GLU A 2 -32.79 29.13 -25.59
CA GLU A 2 -31.81 28.68 -24.57
C GLU A 2 -31.92 29.42 -23.22
N SER A 3 -32.27 30.70 -23.22
CA SER A 3 -32.44 31.51 -22.00
C SER A 3 -33.65 31.08 -21.14
N GLN A 4 -34.65 30.40 -21.72
CA GLN A 4 -35.81 29.91 -20.97
C GLN A 4 -35.57 28.51 -20.40
N LEU A 5 -34.76 27.68 -21.08
CA LEU A 5 -34.35 26.37 -20.60
C LEU A 5 -33.48 26.46 -19.34
N ALA A 6 -32.51 27.39 -19.35
CA ALA A 6 -31.62 27.62 -18.20
C ALA A 6 -32.39 28.10 -16.95
N ARG A 7 -33.43 28.92 -17.12
CA ARG A 7 -34.28 29.38 -16.01
C ARG A 7 -35.20 28.28 -15.46
N GLN A 8 -35.66 27.35 -16.32
CA GLN A 8 -36.46 26.20 -15.87
C GLN A 8 -35.62 25.16 -15.11
N GLU A 9 -34.35 24.96 -15.50
CA GLU A 9 -33.42 24.10 -14.75
C GLU A 9 -33.08 24.71 -13.38
N GLU A 10 -32.89 26.03 -13.31
CA GLU A 10 -32.60 26.74 -12.07
C GLU A 10 -33.80 26.71 -11.09
N GLU A 11 -35.03 26.86 -11.60
CA GLU A 11 -36.25 26.70 -10.80
C GLU A 11 -36.49 25.26 -10.33
N ALA A 12 -36.05 24.25 -11.10
CA ALA A 12 -36.14 22.84 -10.70
C ALA A 12 -35.15 22.51 -9.55
N VAL A 13 -33.95 23.10 -9.59
CA VAL A 13 -32.94 22.97 -8.51
C VAL A 13 -33.42 23.61 -7.21
N VAL A 14 -34.12 24.75 -7.29
CA VAL A 14 -34.71 25.42 -6.11
C VAL A 14 -35.89 24.64 -5.52
N ARG A 15 -36.72 23.97 -6.35
CA ARG A 15 -37.85 23.15 -5.85
C ARG A 15 -37.43 21.84 -5.18
N LEU A 16 -36.24 21.32 -5.46
CA LEU A 16 -35.75 20.05 -4.92
C LEU A 16 -35.04 20.15 -3.57
N GLY A 17 -34.94 21.34 -2.95
CA GLY A 17 -34.42 21.48 -1.58
C GLY A 17 -32.99 20.95 -1.38
N ILE A 18 -32.21 20.85 -2.46
CA ILE A 18 -30.80 20.46 -2.38
C ILE A 18 -30.01 21.72 -2.07
N THR A 19 -29.83 21.99 -0.78
CA THR A 19 -28.85 22.98 -0.31
C THR A 19 -27.44 22.44 -0.62
N LEU A 20 -26.95 22.66 -1.85
CA LEU A 20 -25.54 22.54 -2.16
C LEU A 20 -24.80 23.67 -1.45
N GLN A 21 -24.34 23.42 -0.22
CA GLN A 21 -23.40 24.30 0.44
C GLN A 21 -22.07 24.27 -0.31
N ASN A 22 -21.81 25.38 -1.01
CA ASN A 22 -20.56 25.87 -1.60
C ASN A 22 -19.87 25.05 -2.72
N PRO A 23 -19.48 25.69 -3.83
CA PRO A 23 -18.56 25.09 -4.79
C PRO A 23 -17.18 24.95 -4.13
N ILE A 24 -16.90 23.75 -3.63
CA ILE A 24 -15.63 23.39 -3.00
C ILE A 24 -14.49 23.76 -3.97
N HIS A 25 -13.57 24.62 -3.54
CA HIS A 25 -12.26 24.76 -4.15
C HIS A 25 -11.56 23.39 -4.07
N ILE A 26 -11.73 22.55 -5.09
CA ILE A 26 -11.02 21.26 -5.17
C ILE A 26 -9.52 21.62 -5.26
N SER A 27 -8.76 21.20 -4.26
CA SER A 27 -7.32 21.46 -4.19
C SER A 27 -6.62 20.95 -5.48
N PRO A 28 -5.55 21.61 -5.94
CA PRO A 28 -4.85 21.22 -7.16
C PRO A 28 -4.42 19.74 -7.19
N TRP A 29 -4.02 19.20 -6.03
CA TRP A 29 -3.65 17.80 -5.92
C TRP A 29 -4.85 16.86 -6.05
N LEU A 30 -6.03 17.18 -5.49
CA LEU A 30 -7.25 16.37 -5.68
C LEU A 30 -7.73 16.38 -7.14
N LYS A 31 -7.51 17.48 -7.87
CA LYS A 31 -7.77 17.55 -9.31
C LYS A 31 -6.83 16.64 -10.10
N MET A 32 -5.53 16.67 -9.77
CA MET A 32 -4.52 15.82 -10.41
C MET A 32 -4.80 14.34 -10.14
N THR A 33 -5.13 14.00 -8.90
CA THR A 33 -5.31 12.62 -8.50
C THR A 33 -6.65 12.07 -8.97
N LYS A 34 -7.72 12.88 -9.01
CA LYS A 34 -9.09 12.49 -9.37
C LYS A 34 -9.78 11.60 -8.32
N TRP A 35 -9.38 11.71 -7.04
CA TRP A 35 -9.89 10.84 -5.97
C TRP A 35 -11.40 10.99 -5.81
N THR A 36 -11.90 12.21 -5.96
CA THR A 36 -13.34 12.54 -5.93
C THR A 36 -14.13 11.84 -7.04
N HIS A 37 -13.52 11.63 -8.21
CA HIS A 37 -14.16 10.93 -9.32
C HIS A 37 -14.17 9.41 -9.08
N TYR A 38 -13.04 8.84 -8.65
CA TYR A 38 -12.91 7.41 -8.38
C TYR A 38 -13.83 6.92 -7.25
N LEU A 39 -13.98 7.73 -6.20
CA LEU A 39 -14.81 7.41 -5.04
C LEU A 39 -16.26 7.91 -5.19
N LYS A 40 -16.66 8.41 -6.36
CA LYS A 40 -17.97 8.99 -6.59
C LYS A 40 -19.08 7.98 -6.29
N GLY A 41 -20.07 8.39 -5.51
CA GLY A 41 -21.21 7.55 -5.13
C GLY A 41 -20.95 6.61 -3.96
N GLN A 42 -19.72 6.56 -3.44
CA GLN A 42 -19.37 5.76 -2.27
C GLN A 42 -19.41 6.59 -0.99
N GLN A 43 -19.79 5.97 0.13
CA GLN A 43 -19.65 6.59 1.44
C GLN A 43 -18.18 6.53 1.89
N LEU A 44 -17.59 7.70 2.19
CA LEU A 44 -16.19 7.79 2.59
C LEU A 44 -15.88 7.00 3.88
N SER A 45 -16.84 6.92 4.80
CA SER A 45 -16.75 6.11 6.02
C SER A 45 -16.64 4.61 5.72
N SER A 46 -17.41 4.10 4.75
CA SER A 46 -17.33 2.70 4.31
C SER A 46 -15.99 2.39 3.64
N ILE A 47 -15.44 3.32 2.85
CA ILE A 47 -14.10 3.18 2.27
C ILE A 47 -13.03 3.17 3.38
N GLN A 48 -13.19 4.01 4.41
CA GLN A 48 -12.28 4.03 5.55
C GLN A 48 -12.30 2.74 6.35
N ALA A 49 -13.44 2.05 6.43
CA ALA A 49 -13.54 0.74 7.06
C ALA A 49 -12.63 -0.30 6.38
N LEU A 50 -12.47 -0.23 5.05
CA LEU A 50 -11.56 -1.13 4.31
C LEU A 50 -10.10 -0.99 4.74
N ILE A 51 -9.66 0.20 5.19
CA ILE A 51 -8.28 0.45 5.62
C ILE A 51 -8.10 0.39 7.15
N SER A 52 -9.14 0.05 7.92
CA SER A 52 -9.05 -0.03 9.38
C SER A 52 -8.11 -1.15 9.84
N MET A 53 -7.51 -1.02 11.02
CA MET A 53 -6.75 -2.15 11.58
C MET A 53 -7.70 -3.33 11.87
N PRO A 54 -7.20 -4.57 11.87
CA PRO A 54 -8.03 -5.75 12.08
C PRO A 54 -8.71 -5.73 13.45
N THR A 55 -9.94 -6.25 13.52
CA THR A 55 -10.63 -6.53 14.79
C THR A 55 -10.35 -7.96 15.27
N VAL A 56 -10.87 -8.30 16.46
CA VAL A 56 -10.77 -9.66 17.02
C VAL A 56 -11.41 -10.71 16.10
N ASP A 57 -12.42 -10.32 15.32
CA ASP A 57 -13.14 -11.18 14.38
C ASP A 57 -12.42 -11.33 13.03
N GLU A 58 -11.24 -10.74 12.87
CA GLU A 58 -10.42 -10.83 11.66
C GLU A 58 -9.05 -11.51 11.96
N PRO A 59 -9.03 -12.79 12.38
CA PRO A 59 -7.82 -13.50 12.77
C PRO A 59 -6.80 -13.63 11.63
N ALA A 60 -7.26 -13.89 10.40
CA ALA A 60 -6.38 -14.00 9.23
C ALA A 60 -5.65 -12.67 8.94
N LEU A 61 -6.36 -11.54 9.03
CA LEU A 61 -5.76 -10.22 8.90
C LEU A 61 -4.79 -9.91 10.04
N SER A 62 -5.13 -10.31 11.28
CA SER A 62 -4.24 -10.17 12.44
C SER A 62 -2.92 -10.94 12.26
N ALA A 63 -2.99 -12.16 11.69
CA ALA A 63 -1.81 -12.94 11.32
C ALA A 63 -1.00 -12.24 10.20
N LEU A 64 -1.67 -11.72 9.17
CA LEU A 64 -1.02 -11.00 8.07
C LEU A 64 -0.26 -9.75 8.53
N ILE A 65 -0.88 -8.90 9.37
CA ILE A 65 -0.20 -7.69 9.87
C ILE A 65 0.97 -8.01 10.81
N SER A 66 0.89 -9.15 11.50
CA SER A 66 1.96 -9.66 12.37
C SER A 66 3.13 -10.17 11.52
N ALA A 67 2.83 -10.94 10.46
CA ALA A 67 3.82 -11.38 9.48
C ALA A 67 4.51 -10.20 8.79
N PHE A 68 3.75 -9.16 8.39
CA PHE A 68 4.34 -7.94 7.85
C PHE A 68 5.28 -7.24 8.85
N SER A 69 4.90 -7.19 10.12
CA SER A 69 5.75 -6.59 11.17
C SER A 69 7.06 -7.34 11.33
N ALA A 70 7.03 -8.68 11.25
CA ALA A 70 8.23 -9.52 11.28
C ALA A 70 9.12 -9.28 10.05
N VAL A 71 8.54 -9.18 8.84
CA VAL A 71 9.27 -8.86 7.60
C VAL A 71 10.00 -7.53 7.70
N VAL A 72 9.36 -6.48 8.24
CA VAL A 72 10.01 -5.17 8.43
C VAL A 72 11.15 -5.26 9.46
N GLU A 73 10.99 -6.07 10.49
CA GLU A 73 12.03 -6.28 11.50
C GLU A 73 13.21 -7.09 10.95
N ASP A 74 12.96 -8.08 10.10
CA ASP A 74 14.01 -8.80 9.36
C ASP A 74 14.76 -7.87 8.41
N ALA A 75 14.05 -6.95 7.74
CA ALA A 75 14.67 -5.92 6.90
C ALA A 75 15.64 -5.06 7.72
N ARG A 76 15.21 -4.65 8.91
CA ARG A 76 16.01 -3.84 9.83
C ARG A 76 17.26 -4.58 10.30
N ARG A 77 17.09 -5.85 10.74
CA ARG A 77 18.21 -6.72 11.14
C ARG A 77 19.20 -6.92 10.00
N SER A 78 18.73 -7.22 8.79
CA SER A 78 19.59 -7.42 7.62
C SER A 78 20.47 -6.20 7.31
N ILE A 79 19.96 -4.98 7.51
CA ILE A 79 20.78 -3.78 7.33
C ILE A 79 21.74 -3.56 8.49
N LEU A 80 21.34 -3.85 9.73
CA LEU A 80 22.21 -3.74 10.92
C LEU A 80 23.35 -4.76 10.92
N ASP A 81 23.10 -5.93 10.32
CA ASP A 81 24.07 -7.02 10.16
C ASP A 81 24.94 -6.84 8.89
N ASP A 82 24.93 -5.65 8.28
CA ASP A 82 25.70 -5.29 7.07
C ASP A 82 25.51 -6.25 5.87
N ARG A 83 24.35 -6.94 5.80
CA ARG A 83 24.01 -7.81 4.65
C ARG A 83 23.78 -7.03 3.36
N ILE A 84 23.52 -5.73 3.48
CA ILE A 84 23.44 -4.78 2.38
C ILE A 84 24.55 -3.76 2.57
N ASN A 85 25.42 -3.62 1.56
CA ASN A 85 26.52 -2.68 1.64
C ASN A 85 26.04 -1.21 1.54
N VAL A 86 26.92 -0.28 1.89
CA VAL A 86 26.61 1.15 1.88
C VAL A 86 26.20 1.68 0.50
N PHE A 87 26.78 1.17 -0.60
CA PHE A 87 26.46 1.63 -1.95
C PHE A 87 25.00 1.29 -2.32
N ASP A 88 24.55 0.10 -1.95
CA ASP A 88 23.18 -0.36 -2.17
C ASP A 88 22.17 0.43 -1.31
N LEU A 89 22.54 0.80 -0.07
CA LEU A 89 21.73 1.69 0.77
C LEU A 89 21.59 3.11 0.18
N HIS A 90 22.64 3.64 -0.46
CA HIS A 90 22.57 4.90 -1.18
C HIS A 90 21.75 4.77 -2.47
N ARG A 91 21.82 3.62 -3.13
CA ARG A 91 21.04 3.33 -4.34
C ARG A 91 19.55 3.30 -4.03
N VAL A 92 19.12 2.44 -3.11
CA VAL A 92 17.68 2.29 -2.78
C VAL A 92 17.06 3.59 -2.27
N ALA A 93 17.85 4.45 -1.62
CA ALA A 93 17.42 5.77 -1.16
C ALA A 93 17.13 6.75 -2.30
N SER A 94 17.63 6.47 -3.51
CA SER A 94 17.42 7.30 -4.70
C SER A 94 16.18 6.87 -5.49
N PHE A 95 15.54 7.87 -6.09
CA PHE A 95 14.46 7.69 -7.06
C PHE A 95 14.91 8.01 -8.49
N ILE A 96 16.20 8.25 -8.71
CA ILE A 96 16.75 8.53 -10.04
C ILE A 96 17.55 7.31 -10.48
N GLN A 97 17.17 6.74 -11.63
CA GLN A 97 17.81 5.56 -12.20
C GLN A 97 19.32 5.79 -12.36
N GLY A 98 20.12 4.82 -11.92
CA GLY A 98 21.58 4.85 -12.03
C GLY A 98 22.29 5.94 -11.21
N ARG A 99 21.56 6.76 -10.43
CA ARG A 99 22.16 7.85 -9.64
C ARG A 99 21.89 7.65 -8.15
N PRO A 100 22.87 7.19 -7.35
CA PRO A 100 22.72 7.04 -5.91
C PRO A 100 22.41 8.36 -5.20
N PHE A 101 21.66 8.30 -4.10
CA PHE A 101 21.36 9.48 -3.28
C PHE A 101 22.56 9.85 -2.42
N LYS A 102 22.66 11.11 -1.98
CA LYS A 102 23.80 11.57 -1.15
C LYS A 102 23.83 10.95 0.25
N LYS A 103 22.67 10.54 0.78
CA LYS A 103 22.55 9.92 2.10
C LYS A 103 22.05 8.49 1.93
N PRO A 104 22.56 7.53 2.72
CA PRO A 104 22.01 6.18 2.70
C PRO A 104 20.57 6.19 3.21
N LEU A 105 19.82 5.12 2.94
CA LEU A 105 18.52 4.91 3.56
C LEU A 105 18.69 5.00 5.09
N LEU A 106 17.90 5.87 5.73
CA LEU A 106 17.98 6.08 7.17
C LEU A 106 17.52 4.81 7.89
N THR A 107 18.46 4.09 8.49
CA THR A 107 18.23 2.88 9.29
C THR A 107 17.91 3.18 10.75
N LYS A 108 18.30 4.38 11.20
CA LYS A 108 18.03 4.91 12.54
C LYS A 108 16.83 5.85 12.52
N LEU A 109 15.67 5.39 12.03
CA LEU A 109 14.44 6.11 12.31
C LEU A 109 14.07 5.89 13.79
N GLN A 110 13.48 6.90 14.41
CA GLN A 110 12.94 6.76 15.76
C GLN A 110 11.88 5.65 15.77
N GLU A 111 11.80 4.85 16.84
CA GLU A 111 10.83 3.75 16.99
C GLU A 111 9.39 4.19 16.67
N GLY A 112 8.99 5.38 17.14
CA GLY A 112 7.67 5.95 16.82
C GLY A 112 7.44 6.22 15.33
N THR A 113 8.50 6.54 14.57
CA THR A 113 8.42 6.72 13.12
C THR A 113 8.23 5.38 12.41
N TYR A 114 8.95 4.34 12.83
CA TYR A 114 8.77 2.99 12.30
C TYR A 114 7.35 2.47 12.54
N THR A 115 6.83 2.63 13.76
CA THR A 115 5.45 2.22 14.09
C THR A 115 4.44 2.92 13.18
N ARG A 116 4.58 4.24 12.99
CA ARG A 116 3.71 5.00 12.08
C ARG A 116 3.83 4.50 10.64
N TYR A 117 5.05 4.24 10.16
CA TYR A 117 5.28 3.83 8.78
C TYR A 117 4.77 2.41 8.50
N LYS A 118 5.02 1.48 9.43
CA LYS A 118 4.43 0.14 9.42
C LYS A 118 2.90 0.21 9.36
N GLY A 119 2.30 1.08 10.17
CA GLY A 119 0.85 1.26 10.21
C GLY A 119 0.24 1.57 8.84
N VAL A 120 0.86 2.43 8.03
CA VAL A 120 0.33 2.76 6.70
C VAL A 120 0.35 1.54 5.75
N TRP A 121 1.38 0.71 5.81
CA TRP A 121 1.41 -0.54 5.02
C TRP A 121 0.48 -1.61 5.56
N GLN A 122 0.29 -1.69 6.87
CA GLN A 122 -0.71 -2.59 7.46
C GLN A 122 -2.12 -2.20 7.00
N GLN A 123 -2.42 -0.90 6.90
CA GLN A 123 -3.68 -0.42 6.33
C GLN A 123 -3.85 -0.83 4.86
N LEU A 124 -2.78 -0.79 4.06
CA LEU A 124 -2.78 -1.28 2.69
C LEU A 124 -3.06 -2.78 2.62
N LEU A 125 -2.42 -3.58 3.45
CA LEU A 125 -2.65 -5.03 3.47
C LEU A 125 -4.10 -5.35 3.88
N CYS A 126 -4.65 -4.62 4.85
CA CYS A 126 -6.06 -4.73 5.22
C CYS A 126 -6.98 -4.39 4.04
N PHE A 127 -6.69 -3.30 3.33
CA PHE A 127 -7.45 -2.86 2.16
C PHE A 127 -7.48 -3.91 1.06
N VAL A 128 -6.31 -4.44 0.69
CA VAL A 128 -6.16 -5.46 -0.34
C VAL A 128 -6.94 -6.71 0.07
N TYR A 129 -6.67 -7.26 1.25
CA TYR A 129 -7.30 -8.49 1.71
C TYR A 129 -8.82 -8.36 1.82
N ARG A 130 -9.33 -7.23 2.35
CA ARG A 130 -10.79 -7.00 2.45
C ARG A 130 -11.47 -6.90 1.10
N LEU A 131 -10.84 -6.29 0.10
CA LEU A 131 -11.41 -6.18 -1.23
C LEU A 131 -11.32 -7.47 -2.05
N THR A 132 -10.22 -8.21 -1.92
CA THR A 132 -9.92 -9.34 -2.82
C THR A 132 -10.34 -10.68 -2.23
N VAL A 133 -10.08 -10.91 -0.94
CA VAL A 133 -10.36 -12.17 -0.25
C VAL A 133 -11.75 -12.12 0.38
N LEU A 134 -11.99 -11.14 1.24
CA LEU A 134 -13.27 -11.02 1.96
C LEU A 134 -14.39 -10.41 1.11
N ARG A 135 -14.04 -9.77 -0.01
CA ARG A 135 -14.97 -9.09 -0.94
C ARG A 135 -15.94 -8.13 -0.23
N GLN A 136 -15.43 -7.44 0.79
CA GLN A 136 -16.22 -6.48 1.57
C GLN A 136 -16.58 -5.26 0.72
N ALA A 137 -17.77 -4.71 0.99
CA ALA A 137 -18.21 -3.46 0.38
C ALA A 137 -17.43 -2.26 0.96
N PRO A 138 -17.31 -1.14 0.22
CA PRO A 138 -17.84 -0.92 -1.13
C PRO A 138 -17.02 -1.59 -2.24
N SER A 139 -17.69 -1.94 -3.34
CA SER A 139 -17.01 -2.41 -4.55
C SER A 139 -16.28 -1.24 -5.21
N LEU A 140 -14.96 -1.30 -5.18
CA LEU A 140 -14.07 -0.36 -5.85
C LEU A 140 -13.43 -1.02 -7.06
N HIS A 141 -13.17 -0.24 -8.11
CA HIS A 141 -12.50 -0.75 -9.32
C HIS A 141 -11.03 -1.05 -9.04
N TYR A 142 -10.58 -2.24 -9.46
CA TYR A 142 -9.16 -2.62 -9.48
C TYR A 142 -8.97 -3.80 -10.45
N LEU A 143 -7.75 -3.98 -10.95
CA LEU A 143 -7.34 -5.16 -11.73
C LEU A 143 -6.07 -5.75 -11.11
N LEU A 144 -6.15 -7.01 -10.68
CA LEU A 144 -4.99 -7.71 -10.13
C LEU A 144 -4.10 -8.21 -11.27
N THR A 145 -2.79 -8.04 -11.12
CA THR A 145 -1.83 -8.73 -11.98
C THR A 145 -1.80 -10.21 -11.62
N PHE A 146 -1.28 -11.04 -12.53
CA PHE A 146 -1.08 -12.47 -12.26
C PHE A 146 -0.27 -12.70 -10.97
N GLN A 147 0.82 -11.95 -10.78
CA GLN A 147 1.66 -12.07 -9.58
C GLN A 147 0.93 -11.65 -8.30
N GLN A 148 0.08 -10.62 -8.37
CA GLN A 148 -0.74 -10.20 -7.22
C GLN A 148 -1.76 -11.27 -6.87
N GLN A 149 -2.44 -11.85 -7.86
CA GLN A 149 -3.42 -12.92 -7.64
C GLN A 149 -2.77 -14.15 -7.01
N GLU A 150 -1.61 -14.59 -7.53
CA GLU A 150 -0.87 -15.73 -6.99
C GLU A 150 -0.42 -15.48 -5.54
N ALA A 151 0.13 -14.29 -5.24
CA ALA A 151 0.54 -13.96 -3.89
C ALA A 151 -0.64 -13.90 -2.90
N ILE A 152 -1.79 -13.36 -3.33
CA ILE A 152 -3.03 -13.34 -2.53
C ILE A 152 -3.53 -14.77 -2.29
N ASN A 153 -3.54 -15.61 -3.31
CA ASN A 153 -3.96 -17.02 -3.19
C ASN A 153 -3.08 -17.76 -2.18
N GLN A 154 -1.76 -17.62 -2.29
CA GLN A 154 -0.80 -18.22 -1.35
C GLN A 154 -1.03 -17.73 0.08
N LEU A 155 -1.21 -16.43 0.29
CA LEU A 155 -1.53 -15.87 1.61
C LEU A 155 -2.81 -16.49 2.18
N ASN A 156 -3.88 -16.54 1.39
CA ASN A 156 -5.16 -17.06 1.84
C ASN A 156 -5.08 -18.56 2.22
N THR A 157 -4.25 -19.35 1.53
CA THR A 157 -4.02 -20.76 1.91
C THR A 157 -3.25 -20.92 3.22
N LEU A 158 -2.44 -19.94 3.60
CA LEU A 158 -1.62 -19.94 4.81
C LEU A 158 -2.33 -19.31 6.01
N THR A 159 -3.48 -18.66 5.80
CA THR A 159 -4.35 -18.11 6.85
C THR A 159 -5.74 -18.76 6.84
N PRO A 160 -5.88 -20.08 7.07
CA PRO A 160 -7.21 -20.69 7.20
C PRO A 160 -7.98 -20.07 8.38
N ASP A 161 -9.31 -20.08 8.30
CA ASP A 161 -10.19 -19.64 9.40
C ASP A 161 -9.87 -20.35 10.73
N ASP A 162 -9.33 -21.57 10.66
CA ASP A 162 -8.92 -22.42 11.79
C ASP A 162 -7.46 -22.25 12.26
N TYR A 163 -6.75 -21.22 11.78
CA TYR A 163 -5.35 -20.98 12.17
C TYR A 163 -5.18 -20.94 13.71
N TYR A 164 -6.17 -20.43 14.44
CA TYR A 164 -6.14 -20.34 15.89
C TYR A 164 -6.73 -21.55 16.63
N THR A 165 -7.62 -22.36 16.03
CA THR A 165 -8.17 -23.58 16.67
C THR A 165 -7.16 -24.73 16.70
N SER A 166 -6.16 -24.71 15.82
CA SER A 166 -5.09 -25.72 15.76
C SER A 166 -3.84 -25.38 16.60
N THR A 167 -3.78 -24.20 17.23
CA THR A 167 -2.63 -23.76 18.06
C THR A 167 -2.39 -24.66 19.27
N SER A 168 -3.43 -25.29 19.82
CA SER A 168 -3.37 -26.10 21.04
C SER A 168 -2.69 -27.47 20.87
N HIS A 169 -2.54 -27.98 19.63
CA HIS A 169 -1.95 -29.30 19.36
C HIS A 169 -0.80 -29.31 18.33
N THR A 170 -0.48 -28.17 17.74
CA THR A 170 0.54 -28.08 16.68
C THR A 170 1.92 -27.87 17.29
N SER A 171 2.91 -28.65 16.83
CA SER A 171 4.30 -28.55 17.31
C SER A 171 4.88 -27.14 17.08
N SER A 172 5.78 -26.71 17.98
CA SER A 172 6.49 -25.42 17.86
C SER A 172 7.20 -25.25 16.50
N TYR A 173 7.79 -26.35 15.98
CA TYR A 173 8.45 -26.37 14.68
C TYR A 173 7.48 -26.09 13.52
N THR A 174 6.31 -26.72 13.52
CA THR A 174 5.28 -26.50 12.48
C THR A 174 4.79 -25.05 12.50
N TRP A 175 4.59 -24.46 13.69
CA TRP A 175 4.22 -23.06 13.85
C TRP A 175 5.26 -22.09 13.28
N GLN A 176 6.53 -22.33 13.57
CA GLN A 176 7.62 -21.51 13.07
C GLN A 176 7.73 -21.58 11.54
N GLU A 177 7.57 -22.77 10.97
CA GLU A 177 7.57 -22.95 9.51
C GLU A 177 6.38 -22.25 8.85
N THR A 178 5.17 -22.40 9.38
CA THR A 178 3.99 -21.72 8.84
C THR A 178 4.12 -20.19 8.95
N SER A 179 4.62 -19.68 10.08
CA SER A 179 4.89 -18.25 10.26
C SER A 179 5.91 -17.74 9.23
N ARG A 180 6.99 -18.49 8.98
CA ARG A 180 8.00 -18.14 7.96
C ARG A 180 7.40 -18.10 6.56
N ARG A 181 6.58 -19.10 6.21
CA ARG A 181 5.86 -19.12 4.92
C ARG A 181 4.91 -17.94 4.77
N LEU A 182 4.19 -17.59 5.83
CA LEU A 182 3.28 -16.44 5.83
C LEU A 182 4.05 -15.12 5.65
N GLN A 183 5.20 -14.97 6.32
CA GLN A 183 6.09 -13.82 6.14
C GLN A 183 6.61 -13.72 4.70
N GLN A 184 7.04 -14.84 4.12
CA GLN A 184 7.50 -14.87 2.72
C GLN A 184 6.37 -14.50 1.75
N ALA A 185 5.19 -15.09 1.91
CA ALA A 185 4.03 -14.78 1.07
C ALA A 185 3.58 -13.31 1.23
N CYS A 186 3.66 -12.76 2.45
CA CYS A 186 3.39 -11.34 2.72
C CYS A 186 4.38 -10.43 1.99
N LEU A 187 5.67 -10.75 2.04
CA LEU A 187 6.71 -10.01 1.33
C LEU A 187 6.53 -10.09 -0.19
N GLN A 188 6.21 -11.27 -0.74
CA GLN A 188 5.91 -11.46 -2.16
C GLN A 188 4.71 -10.60 -2.59
N LEU A 189 3.62 -10.57 -1.81
CA LEU A 189 2.49 -9.69 -2.09
C LEU A 189 2.92 -8.21 -2.10
N CYS A 190 3.70 -7.78 -1.11
CA CYS A 190 4.17 -6.39 -1.04
C CYS A 190 4.97 -5.98 -2.28
N ILE A 191 5.88 -6.85 -2.75
CA ILE A 191 6.64 -6.61 -3.99
C ILE A 191 5.72 -6.60 -5.21
N ALA A 192 4.78 -7.55 -5.31
CA ALA A 192 3.82 -7.60 -6.41
C ALA A 192 2.88 -6.37 -6.46
N LEU A 193 2.56 -5.76 -5.32
CA LEU A 193 1.79 -4.52 -5.24
C LEU A 193 2.57 -3.31 -5.77
N LEU A 194 3.88 -3.25 -5.49
CA LEU A 194 4.77 -2.21 -6.01
C LEU A 194 5.03 -2.36 -7.51
N ASP A 195 5.18 -3.61 -7.96
CA ASP A 195 5.44 -3.99 -9.35
C ASP A 195 4.16 -4.08 -10.20
N HIS A 196 3.33 -3.04 -10.14
CA HIS A 196 2.17 -2.89 -11.02
C HIS A 196 2.49 -1.87 -12.11
N THR A 197 2.33 -2.23 -13.39
CA THR A 197 2.49 -1.24 -14.47
C THR A 197 1.18 -0.48 -14.70
N LEU A 198 1.18 0.82 -14.47
CA LEU A 198 0.05 1.72 -14.73
C LEU A 198 -0.07 1.95 -16.24
N ARG A 199 -0.98 1.24 -16.90
CA ARG A 199 -1.26 1.38 -18.34
C ARG A 199 -2.70 1.87 -18.52
N GLY A 200 -2.88 3.13 -18.91
CA GLY A 200 -4.21 3.71 -19.10
C GLY A 200 -4.85 4.16 -17.78
N ASN A 201 -5.76 3.38 -17.22
CA ASN A 201 -6.46 3.73 -15.99
C ASN A 201 -5.56 3.48 -14.77
N ILE A 202 -5.14 4.54 -14.08
CA ILE A 202 -4.27 4.43 -12.90
C ILE A 202 -4.90 3.61 -11.76
N TYR A 203 -6.23 3.52 -11.70
CA TYR A 203 -6.95 2.76 -10.68
C TYR A 203 -7.07 1.27 -10.98
N ASP A 204 -6.54 0.79 -12.10
CA ASP A 204 -6.29 -0.63 -12.27
C ASP A 204 -5.36 -1.14 -11.16
N SER A 205 -4.45 -0.30 -10.68
CA SER A 205 -3.65 -0.59 -9.50
C SER A 205 -4.45 -0.46 -8.20
N ILE A 206 -4.63 -1.57 -7.50
CA ILE A 206 -5.21 -1.59 -6.15
C ILE A 206 -4.40 -0.73 -5.16
N LEU A 207 -3.08 -0.56 -5.37
CA LEU A 207 -2.26 0.36 -4.57
C LEU A 207 -2.72 1.81 -4.77
N VAL A 208 -2.99 2.22 -6.00
CA VAL A 208 -3.50 3.57 -6.30
C VAL A 208 -4.92 3.75 -5.76
N GLY A 209 -5.77 2.71 -5.82
CA GLY A 209 -7.06 2.69 -5.14
C GLY A 209 -6.92 2.90 -3.62
N PHE A 210 -5.94 2.24 -2.99
CA PHE A 210 -5.62 2.44 -1.59
C PHE A 210 -5.16 3.87 -1.30
N LEU A 211 -4.36 4.49 -2.17
CA LEU A 211 -3.95 5.89 -2.01
C LEU A 211 -5.15 6.84 -1.91
N ALA A 212 -6.22 6.57 -2.67
CA ALA A 212 -7.46 7.33 -2.59
C ALA A 212 -8.19 7.10 -1.26
N ALA A 213 -8.26 5.86 -0.78
CA ALA A 213 -8.82 5.55 0.54
C ALA A 213 -8.01 6.21 1.67
N LEU A 214 -6.69 6.16 1.59
CA LEU A 214 -5.75 6.73 2.56
C LEU A 214 -5.84 8.26 2.67
N ALA A 215 -6.32 8.92 1.60
CA ALA A 215 -6.47 10.37 1.54
C ALA A 215 -7.72 10.88 2.26
N ILE A 216 -8.66 10.01 2.63
CA ILE A 216 -9.88 10.41 3.33
C ILE A 216 -9.52 10.79 4.78
N ASP A 217 -10.04 11.92 5.24
CA ASP A 217 -9.92 12.34 6.62
C ASP A 217 -10.96 11.59 7.47
N ARG A 218 -10.52 10.96 8.56
CA ARG A 218 -11.44 10.23 9.47
C ARG A 218 -12.19 11.18 10.40
N ALA A 219 -11.61 12.33 10.72
CA ALA A 219 -12.16 13.29 11.66
C ALA A 219 -13.06 14.32 10.94
N ARG A 220 -12.85 14.53 9.65
CA ARG A 220 -13.60 15.49 8.83
C ARG A 220 -14.30 14.79 7.68
N SER A 221 -15.49 15.26 7.28
CA SER A 221 -16.21 14.76 6.11
C SER A 221 -15.54 15.22 4.80
N GLY A 222 -14.36 14.67 4.48
CA GLY A 222 -13.58 15.08 3.31
C GLY A 222 -12.24 14.38 3.15
N PHE A 223 -11.28 15.08 2.57
CA PHE A 223 -9.91 14.60 2.33
C PHE A 223 -8.93 15.35 3.22
N LEU A 224 -7.79 14.70 3.50
CA LEU A 224 -6.69 15.24 4.27
C LEU A 224 -6.08 16.48 3.60
N GLU A 225 -5.45 17.33 4.41
CA GLU A 225 -4.60 18.39 3.89
C GLU A 225 -3.33 17.82 3.24
N PRO A 226 -2.72 18.52 2.26
CA PRO A 226 -1.52 18.06 1.56
C PRO A 226 -0.37 17.65 2.50
N SER A 227 -0.12 18.39 3.58
CA SER A 227 0.96 18.10 4.54
C SER A 227 0.76 16.78 5.30
N ASP A 228 -0.49 16.46 5.65
CA ASP A 228 -0.82 15.23 6.37
C ASP A 228 -0.78 14.04 5.42
N TYR A 229 -1.23 14.24 4.18
CA TYR A 229 -1.22 13.19 3.16
C TYR A 229 0.19 12.84 2.71
N THR A 230 1.03 13.83 2.41
CA THR A 230 2.45 13.63 2.02
C THR A 230 3.24 12.89 3.09
N THR A 231 2.91 13.07 4.37
CA THR A 231 3.51 12.30 5.47
C THR A 231 3.18 10.80 5.37
N LYS A 232 1.95 10.44 4.95
CA LYS A 232 1.54 9.05 4.70
C LYS A 232 2.17 8.49 3.42
N LEU A 233 2.33 9.30 2.39
CA LEU A 233 3.06 8.91 1.17
C LEU A 233 4.53 8.60 1.48
N SER A 234 5.20 9.45 2.26
CA SER A 234 6.59 9.21 2.70
C SER A 234 6.73 7.90 3.49
N ALA A 235 5.74 7.57 4.32
CA ALA A 235 5.69 6.27 5.01
C ALA A 235 5.65 5.09 4.03
N LEU A 236 4.80 5.17 3.00
CA LEU A 236 4.70 4.13 1.97
C LEU A 236 6.03 3.95 1.23
N VAL A 237 6.64 5.05 0.80
CA VAL A 237 7.92 5.04 0.08
C VAL A 237 9.02 4.41 0.94
N LYS A 238 9.14 4.82 2.20
CA LYS A 238 10.21 4.35 3.11
C LYS A 238 10.10 2.87 3.42
N MET A 239 8.89 2.37 3.64
CA MET A 239 8.67 0.93 3.82
C MET A 239 8.86 0.18 2.50
N GLY A 240 8.45 0.72 1.36
CA GLY A 240 8.73 0.12 0.04
C GLY A 240 10.23 -0.08 -0.21
N GLN A 241 11.05 0.92 0.15
CA GLN A 241 12.52 0.81 0.10
C GLN A 241 13.05 -0.33 0.98
N LEU A 242 12.52 -0.49 2.21
CA LEU A 242 12.90 -1.61 3.10
C LEU A 242 12.43 -2.96 2.59
N LEU A 243 11.25 -3.04 1.98
CA LEU A 243 10.69 -4.29 1.46
C LEU A 243 11.51 -4.81 0.27
N VAL A 244 11.98 -3.93 -0.62
CA VAL A 244 12.88 -4.31 -1.72
C VAL A 244 14.24 -4.80 -1.19
N ILE A 245 14.76 -4.19 -0.13
CA ILE A 245 15.94 -4.71 0.57
C ILE A 245 15.67 -6.13 1.08
N GLN A 246 14.62 -6.31 1.88
CA GLN A 246 14.34 -7.59 2.51
C GLN A 246 14.05 -8.69 1.50
N TYR A 247 13.38 -8.36 0.40
CA TYR A 247 13.19 -9.29 -0.71
C TYR A 247 14.52 -9.76 -1.28
N SER A 248 15.42 -8.82 -1.57
CA SER A 248 16.71 -9.14 -2.17
C SER A 248 17.57 -10.01 -1.24
N VAL A 249 17.54 -9.73 0.06
CA VAL A 249 18.19 -10.53 1.09
C VAL A 249 17.57 -11.93 1.20
N SER A 250 16.24 -12.03 1.20
CA SER A 250 15.54 -13.31 1.26
C SER A 250 15.81 -14.19 0.04
N GLU A 251 16.00 -13.58 -1.14
CA GLU A 251 16.34 -14.32 -2.36
C GLU A 251 17.79 -14.81 -2.34
N GLN A 252 18.69 -14.08 -1.67
CA GLN A 252 20.05 -14.55 -1.40
C GLN A 252 20.03 -15.74 -0.43
N ASP A 253 19.26 -15.66 0.65
CA ASP A 253 19.09 -16.77 1.61
C ASP A 253 18.53 -18.03 0.97
N ALA A 254 17.67 -17.86 -0.04
CA ALA A 254 17.12 -18.97 -0.83
C ALA A 254 18.11 -19.52 -1.90
N GLY A 255 19.32 -18.96 -2.01
CA GLY A 255 20.31 -19.34 -3.01
C GLY A 255 19.93 -18.98 -4.45
N ARG A 256 18.98 -18.06 -4.65
CA ARG A 256 18.50 -17.63 -5.98
C ARG A 256 19.33 -16.49 -6.57
N VAL A 257 20.00 -15.72 -5.70
CA VAL A 257 20.96 -14.68 -6.09
C VAL A 257 22.20 -14.78 -5.21
N GLU A 258 23.38 -14.49 -5.77
CA GLU A 258 24.63 -14.49 -5.00
C GLU A 258 24.78 -13.19 -4.20
N PHE A 259 24.50 -12.05 -4.84
CA PHE A 259 24.61 -10.73 -4.24
C PHE A 259 23.26 -10.01 -4.21
N PRO A 260 22.71 -9.65 -3.03
CA PRO A 260 21.40 -9.03 -2.92
C PRO A 260 21.37 -7.64 -3.58
N GLY A 261 22.50 -6.94 -3.67
CA GLY A 261 22.61 -5.63 -4.34
C GLY A 261 22.22 -5.65 -5.82
N GLU A 262 22.50 -6.74 -6.53
CA GLU A 262 22.16 -6.88 -7.96
C GLU A 262 20.65 -6.94 -8.17
N LEU A 263 19.97 -7.78 -7.39
CA LEU A 263 18.51 -7.89 -7.43
C LEU A 263 17.85 -6.60 -6.95
N LEU A 264 18.38 -5.99 -5.88
CA LEU A 264 17.90 -4.70 -5.39
C LEU A 264 17.96 -3.63 -6.47
N ALA A 265 19.06 -3.56 -7.22
CA ALA A 265 19.22 -2.62 -8.33
C ALA A 265 18.17 -2.85 -9.44
N GLN A 266 17.92 -4.10 -9.79
CA GLN A 266 16.90 -4.46 -10.80
C GLN A 266 15.49 -4.07 -10.35
N LEU A 267 15.13 -4.39 -9.10
CA LEU A 267 13.82 -4.04 -8.54
C LEU A 267 13.63 -2.53 -8.44
N GLN A 268 14.68 -1.82 -8.01
CA GLN A 268 14.66 -0.37 -7.90
C GLN A 268 14.41 0.28 -9.27
N ASP A 269 15.21 -0.06 -10.28
CA ASP A 269 15.10 0.49 -11.63
C ASP A 269 13.74 0.15 -12.28
N ARG A 270 13.20 -1.03 -11.98
CA ARG A 270 11.93 -1.51 -12.55
C ARG A 270 10.72 -0.74 -12.03
N PHE A 271 10.61 -0.53 -10.70
CA PHE A 271 9.37 0.00 -10.13
C PHE A 271 9.52 1.01 -8.99
N MET A 272 10.74 1.39 -8.56
CA MET A 272 10.94 2.33 -7.45
C MET A 272 11.39 3.74 -7.87
N VAL A 273 11.66 3.99 -9.15
CA VAL A 273 12.27 5.24 -9.64
C VAL A 273 11.28 6.13 -10.41
N TYR A 274 11.62 7.41 -10.54
CA TYR A 274 10.96 8.34 -11.45
C TYR A 274 11.03 7.85 -12.90
N GLY A 275 9.99 8.17 -13.67
CA GLY A 275 9.90 7.78 -15.07
C GLY A 275 9.40 6.34 -15.29
N SER A 276 9.36 5.51 -14.24
CA SER A 276 8.66 4.23 -14.28
C SER A 276 7.15 4.44 -14.33
N ASN A 277 6.41 3.61 -15.07
CA ASN A 277 4.94 3.66 -15.08
C ASN A 277 4.38 2.81 -13.94
N THR A 278 4.72 3.14 -12.69
CA THR A 278 4.36 2.33 -11.51
C THR A 278 3.71 3.18 -10.41
N PRO A 279 3.05 2.54 -9.43
CA PRO A 279 2.52 3.25 -8.28
C PRO A 279 3.57 4.05 -7.50
N MET A 280 4.85 3.64 -7.46
CA MET A 280 5.88 4.43 -6.79
C MET A 280 6.11 5.77 -7.49
N ASN A 281 6.25 5.78 -8.82
CA ASN A 281 6.36 7.05 -9.56
C ASN A 281 5.11 7.93 -9.38
N TRP A 282 3.94 7.32 -9.25
CA TRP A 282 2.71 8.05 -8.94
C TRP A 282 2.76 8.68 -7.54
N ILE A 283 3.15 7.93 -6.51
CA ILE A 283 3.32 8.40 -5.13
C ILE A 283 4.31 9.57 -5.08
N LEU A 284 5.42 9.50 -5.80
CA LEU A 284 6.46 10.54 -5.81
C LEU A 284 6.02 11.83 -6.52
N LYS A 285 4.92 11.81 -7.29
CA LYS A 285 4.36 12.98 -7.99
C LYS A 285 3.19 13.62 -7.24
N CYS A 286 2.62 12.95 -6.25
CA CYS A 286 1.52 13.43 -5.42
C CYS A 286 2.00 14.35 -4.30
#